data_AF-A0A6A6E2F2-F1
#
_entry.id   AF-A0A6A6E2F2-F1
#
_cell.length_a   1.000
_cell.length_b   1.000
_cell.length_c   1.000
_cell.angle_alpha   90.00
_cell.angle_beta   90.00
_cell.angle_gamma   90.00
#
_symmetry.space_group_name_H-M   'P 1'
#
loop_
_entity.id
_entity.type
_entity.pdbx_description
1 polymer ?
#
loop_
_entity_poly.entity_id
_entity_poly.type
_entity_poly.pdbx_seq_one_letter_code
_entity_poly.pdbx_strand_id
1 'polypeptide(L)'
;MDNSNLMWIEEEPESYGASDAAFADDHATRKSCHRILPTEGAGGIETRGNWKATQQLSVTKSTTQAELLSLSTAAAELQWWNRFFRSIGFDSHIKPSLFCNNWQTVQLMQKDTKA
;
A
#
# COMPACT_ATOMS: atom_id res chain seq x y z
N MET A 1 23.50 20.81 -14.13
CA MET A 1 22.86 20.15 -12.98
C MET A 1 21.47 19.78 -13.45
N ASP A 2 21.29 18.50 -13.73
CA ASP A 2 20.12 17.94 -14.39
C ASP A 2 19.04 17.65 -13.34
N ASN A 3 17.86 18.23 -13.53
CA ASN A 3 16.68 18.08 -12.66
C ASN A 3 15.89 16.79 -13.00
N SER A 4 16.57 15.74 -13.44
CA SER A 4 15.93 14.49 -13.91
C SER A 4 15.58 13.47 -12.83
N ASN A 5 15.78 13.77 -11.53
CA ASN A 5 15.60 12.80 -10.45
C ASN A 5 14.37 13.01 -9.55
N LEU A 6 13.42 13.85 -9.97
CA LEU A 6 12.10 13.89 -9.35
C LEU A 6 11.08 13.55 -10.42
N MET A 7 10.97 12.26 -10.75
CA MET A 7 9.76 11.73 -11.38
C MET A 7 8.62 11.91 -10.39
N TRP A 8 7.95 13.06 -10.48
CA TRP A 8 6.52 13.09 -10.22
C TRP A 8 5.92 12.07 -11.18
N ILE A 9 5.20 11.09 -10.65
CA ILE A 9 4.38 10.20 -11.47
C ILE A 9 3.33 11.12 -12.10
N GLU A 10 3.50 11.51 -13.36
CA GLU A 10 2.59 12.44 -14.07
C GLU A 10 1.20 11.81 -14.33
N GLU A 11 1.07 10.49 -14.21
CA GLU A 11 -0.20 9.76 -14.26
C GLU A 11 -0.24 8.68 -13.17
N GLU A 12 -1.11 8.84 -12.17
CA GLU A 12 -1.41 7.77 -11.22
C GLU A 12 -1.83 6.50 -11.99
N PRO A 13 -1.28 5.32 -11.67
CA PRO A 13 -1.65 4.10 -12.37
C PRO A 13 -3.15 3.86 -12.28
N GLU A 14 -3.77 3.28 -13.30
CA GLU A 14 -5.22 2.98 -13.25
C GLU A 14 -5.59 2.10 -12.05
N SER A 15 -4.69 1.26 -11.54
CA SER A 15 -4.88 0.53 -10.27
C SER A 15 -3.68 0.76 -9.35
N TYR A 16 -3.95 1.38 -8.20
CA TYR A 16 -2.94 1.60 -7.17
C TYR A 16 -3.51 1.52 -5.75
N GLY A 17 -2.65 1.21 -4.78
CA GLY A 17 -2.94 1.39 -3.37
C GLY A 17 -1.90 2.31 -2.73
N ALA A 18 -2.24 2.92 -1.60
CA ALA A 18 -1.29 3.57 -0.72
C ALA A 18 -1.43 3.04 0.71
N SER A 19 -0.29 2.87 1.40
CA SER A 19 -0.24 2.45 2.80
C SER A 19 0.61 3.40 3.63
N ASP A 20 0.22 3.58 4.89
CA ASP A 20 0.95 4.38 5.88
C ASP A 20 0.81 3.73 7.27
N ALA A 21 1.75 3.97 8.17
CA ALA A 21 1.70 3.49 9.55
C ALA A 21 2.17 4.54 10.58
N ALA A 22 1.38 4.70 11.63
CA ALA A 22 1.74 5.50 12.79
C ALA A 22 2.41 4.61 13.85
N PHE A 23 3.73 4.72 13.99
CA PHE A 23 4.50 3.85 14.88
C PHE A 23 4.17 4.09 16.36
N ALA A 24 3.69 3.02 17.02
CA ALA A 24 3.44 2.97 18.46
C ALA A 24 2.64 4.17 18.99
N ASP A 25 1.60 4.56 18.25
CA ASP A 25 0.68 5.66 18.54
C ASP A 25 -0.35 5.32 19.62
N ASP A 26 -0.67 4.03 19.82
CA ASP A 26 -1.34 3.59 21.04
C ASP A 26 -0.34 3.58 22.21
N HIS A 27 -0.45 4.56 23.09
CA HIS A 27 0.41 4.69 24.27
C HIS A 27 0.20 3.57 25.30
N ALA A 28 -0.99 2.97 25.38
CA ALA A 28 -1.31 1.92 26.35
C ALA A 28 -0.75 0.55 25.91
N THR A 29 -0.92 0.21 24.63
CA THR A 29 -0.51 -1.10 24.10
C THR A 29 0.83 -1.08 23.36
N ARG A 30 1.36 0.13 23.05
CA ARG A 30 2.52 0.36 22.18
C ARG A 30 2.37 -0.19 20.76
N LYS A 31 1.15 -0.55 20.35
CA LYS A 31 0.84 -0.97 18.99
C LYS A 31 0.76 0.23 18.07
N SER A 32 1.13 -0.01 16.81
CA SER A 32 1.02 0.99 15.75
C SER A 32 -0.34 0.90 15.09
N CYS A 33 -0.86 2.01 14.58
CA CYS A 33 -2.00 2.02 13.67
C CYS A 33 -1.53 2.07 12.22
N HIS A 34 -2.33 1.52 11.32
CA HIS A 34 -2.06 1.56 9.90
C HIS A 34 -3.30 2.00 9.12
N ARG A 35 -3.05 2.57 7.94
CA ARG A 35 -4.08 2.98 6.99
C ARG A 35 -3.76 2.44 5.61
N ILE A 36 -4.82 2.05 4.91
CA ILE A 36 -4.76 1.53 3.55
C ILE A 36 -5.78 2.31 2.73
N LEU A 37 -5.38 2.68 1.52
CA LEU A 37 -6.21 3.35 0.52
C LEU A 37 -6.05 2.60 -0.80
N PRO A 38 -6.90 1.61 -1.10
CA PRO A 38 -6.92 0.98 -2.41
C PRO A 38 -7.77 1.84 -3.36
N THR A 39 -7.22 2.13 -4.54
CA THR A 39 -7.87 2.83 -5.64
C THR A 39 -7.82 1.90 -6.86
N GLU A 40 -8.98 1.42 -7.30
CA GLU A 40 -9.09 0.69 -8.56
C GLU A 40 -9.87 1.57 -9.56
N GLY A 41 -9.22 1.91 -10.67
CA GLY A 41 -9.80 2.54 -11.84
C GLY A 41 -10.18 1.47 -12.86
N ALA A 42 -11.44 1.47 -13.26
CA ALA A 42 -12.01 0.48 -14.17
C ALA A 42 -12.96 1.18 -15.15
N GLY A 43 -12.55 1.36 -16.41
CA GLY A 43 -13.44 1.87 -17.46
C GLY A 43 -14.06 3.24 -17.16
N GLY A 44 -13.33 4.15 -16.52
CA GLY A 44 -13.80 5.48 -16.14
C GLY A 44 -14.53 5.57 -14.78
N ILE A 45 -14.64 4.45 -14.04
CA ILE A 45 -15.14 4.43 -12.67
C ILE A 45 -13.93 4.32 -11.72
N GLU A 46 -13.66 5.39 -10.98
CA GLU A 46 -12.73 5.36 -9.84
C GLU A 46 -13.46 4.79 -8.61
N THR A 47 -13.09 3.58 -8.20
CA THR A 47 -13.56 3.02 -6.93
C THR A 47 -12.48 3.22 -5.87
N ARG A 48 -12.75 4.09 -4.90
CA ARG A 48 -11.92 4.22 -3.69
C ARG A 48 -12.44 3.29 -2.62
N GLY A 49 -11.60 2.39 -2.13
CA GLY A 49 -11.93 1.48 -1.06
C GLY A 49 -12.12 2.19 0.29
N ASN A 50 -12.62 1.43 1.27
CA ASN A 50 -12.85 1.94 2.61
C ASN A 50 -11.53 2.39 3.26
N TRP A 51 -11.40 3.69 3.50
CA TRP A 51 -10.32 4.23 4.31
C TRP A 51 -10.68 4.01 5.79
N LYS A 52 -9.85 3.24 6.49
CA LYS A 52 -9.95 3.12 7.95
C LYS A 52 -8.55 3.07 8.56
N ALA A 53 -8.41 3.70 9.73
CA ALA A 53 -7.26 3.48 10.57
C ALA A 53 -7.53 2.25 11.43
N THR A 54 -6.69 1.22 11.31
CA THR A 54 -6.82 -0.03 12.09
C THR A 54 -5.56 -0.22 12.92
N GLN A 55 -5.73 -0.67 14.16
CA GLN A 55 -4.60 -1.02 15.01
C GLN A 55 -3.94 -2.32 14.54
N GLN A 56 -2.62 -2.35 14.49
CA GLN A 56 -1.84 -3.54 14.15
C GLN A 56 -2.00 -4.61 15.24
N LEU A 57 -2.01 -5.88 14.83
CA LEU A 57 -2.19 -7.00 15.75
C LEU A 57 -0.98 -7.19 16.67
N SER A 58 0.22 -6.87 16.19
CA SER A 58 1.49 -7.05 16.89
C SER A 58 2.16 -5.71 17.21
N VAL A 59 2.98 -5.71 18.25
CA VAL A 59 3.85 -4.57 18.58
C VAL A 59 5.06 -4.63 17.66
N THR A 60 5.25 -3.57 16.88
CA THR A 60 6.42 -3.39 16.02
C THR A 60 7.54 -2.69 16.78
N LYS A 61 8.80 -2.96 16.42
CA LYS A 61 9.99 -2.40 17.11
C LYS A 61 10.59 -1.19 16.40
N SER A 62 10.14 -0.88 15.18
CA SER A 62 10.58 0.27 14.41
C SER A 62 9.48 0.76 13.47
N THR A 63 9.62 1.99 12.98
CA THR A 63 8.77 2.56 11.93
C THR A 63 8.82 1.71 10.66
N THR A 64 10.00 1.21 10.26
CA THR A 64 10.17 0.32 9.10
C THR A 64 9.36 -0.96 9.22
N GLN A 65 9.33 -1.57 10.41
CA GLN A 65 8.54 -2.77 10.65
C GLN A 65 7.03 -2.47 10.64
N ALA A 66 6.61 -1.34 11.21
CA ALA A 66 5.21 -0.88 11.19
C ALA A 66 4.72 -0.65 9.75
N GLU A 67 5.53 0.04 8.95
CA GLU A 67 5.26 0.30 7.54
C GLU A 67 5.22 -0.97 6.72
N LEU A 68 6.16 -1.89 6.93
CA LEU A 68 6.15 -3.19 6.23
C LEU A 68 4.89 -4.01 6.54
N LEU A 69 4.42 -3.98 7.79
CA LEU A 69 3.19 -4.67 8.18
C LEU A 69 1.95 -4.01 7.56
N SER A 70 1.91 -2.67 7.52
CA SER A 70 0.87 -1.91 6.83
C SER A 70 0.82 -2.25 5.34
N LEU A 71 1.98 -2.21 4.68
CA LEU A 71 2.15 -2.54 3.27
C LEU A 71 1.72 -3.97 2.95
N SER A 72 2.07 -4.93 3.81
CA SER A 72 1.68 -6.35 3.65
C SER A 72 0.16 -6.52 3.73
N THR A 73 -0.48 -5.81 4.66
CA THR A 73 -1.94 -5.83 4.81
C THR A 73 -2.62 -5.20 3.59
N ALA A 74 -2.07 -4.08 3.11
CA ALA A 74 -2.55 -3.40 1.91
C ALA A 74 -2.45 -4.27 0.65
N ALA A 75 -1.33 -4.98 0.48
CA ALA A 75 -1.15 -5.92 -0.63
C ALA A 75 -2.17 -7.06 -0.59
N ALA A 76 -2.50 -7.59 0.59
CA ALA A 76 -3.51 -8.62 0.76
C ALA A 76 -4.92 -8.11 0.40
N GLU A 77 -5.28 -6.90 0.83
CA GLU A 77 -6.56 -6.27 0.47
C GLU A 77 -6.66 -6.00 -1.03
N LEU A 78 -5.58 -5.50 -1.65
CA LEU A 78 -5.52 -5.25 -3.09
C LEU A 78 -5.64 -6.55 -3.90
N GLN A 79 -5.00 -7.63 -3.44
CA GLN A 79 -5.16 -8.95 -4.04
C GLN A 79 -6.59 -9.48 -3.88
N TRP A 80 -7.25 -9.21 -2.74
CA TRP A 80 -8.65 -9.56 -2.53
C TRP A 80 -9.56 -8.83 -3.51
N TRP A 81 -9.36 -7.52 -3.71
CA TRP A 81 -10.09 -6.73 -4.70
C TRP A 81 -9.88 -7.26 -6.12
N ASN A 82 -8.65 -7.55 -6.50
CA ASN A 82 -8.35 -8.13 -7.82
C ASN A 82 -9.11 -9.46 -8.04
N ARG A 83 -9.16 -10.32 -7.03
CA ARG A 83 -9.94 -11.57 -7.09
C ARG A 83 -11.45 -11.32 -7.15
N PHE A 84 -11.94 -10.36 -6.39
CA PHE A 84 -13.35 -9.97 -6.39
C PHE A 84 -13.78 -9.47 -7.77
N PHE A 85 -13.01 -8.57 -8.37
CA PHE A 85 -13.27 -8.06 -9.72
C PHE A 85 -13.28 -9.18 -10.77
N ARG A 86 -12.30 -10.09 -10.72
CA ARG A 86 -12.27 -11.27 -11.60
C ARG A 86 -13.50 -12.15 -11.43
N SER A 87 -14.01 -12.29 -10.21
CA SER A 87 -15.20 -13.10 -9.94
C SER A 87 -16.49 -12.52 -10.53
N ILE A 88 -16.55 -11.20 -10.74
CA ILE A 88 -17.69 -10.52 -11.39
C ILE A 88 -17.46 -10.31 -12.91
N GLY A 89 -16.40 -10.90 -13.47
CA GLY A 89 -16.08 -10.82 -14.89
C GLY A 89 -15.32 -9.56 -15.31
N PHE A 90 -14.78 -8.80 -14.37
CA PHE A 90 -13.93 -7.64 -14.64
C PHE A 90 -12.45 -8.01 -14.44
N ASP A 91 -11.64 -7.95 -15.51
CA ASP A 91 -10.19 -8.08 -15.43
C ASP A 91 -9.54 -6.80 -15.93
N SER A 92 -8.92 -6.03 -15.03
CA SER A 92 -8.22 -4.81 -15.39
C SER A 92 -6.95 -5.10 -16.20
N HIS A 93 -6.44 -6.34 -16.23
CA HIS A 93 -5.15 -6.75 -16.84
C HIS A 93 -3.91 -5.92 -16.40
N ILE A 94 -4.12 -4.89 -15.59
CA ILE A 94 -3.12 -3.98 -15.07
C ILE A 94 -2.56 -4.56 -13.78
N LYS A 95 -1.23 -4.50 -13.66
CA LYS A 95 -0.57 -4.91 -12.44
C LYS A 95 -0.77 -3.81 -11.40
N PRO A 96 -1.43 -4.09 -10.27
CA PRO A 96 -1.70 -3.08 -9.27
C PRO A 96 -0.39 -2.62 -8.62
N SER A 97 -0.24 -1.31 -8.46
CA SER A 97 0.92 -0.70 -7.79
C SER A 97 0.61 -0.38 -6.34
N LEU A 98 1.59 -0.45 -5.44
CA LEU A 98 1.38 -0.15 -4.03
C LEU A 98 2.43 0.84 -3.55
N PHE A 99 1.96 2.00 -3.08
CA PHE A 99 2.79 3.11 -2.65
C PHE A 99 3.00 3.11 -1.13
N CYS A 100 4.23 3.41 -0.73
CA CYS A 100 4.63 3.63 0.65
C CYS A 100 5.68 4.74 0.68
N ASN A 101 5.55 5.67 1.63
CA ASN A 101 6.46 6.80 1.78
C ASN A 101 7.79 6.42 2.47
N ASN A 102 7.87 5.23 3.10
CA ASN A 102 9.06 4.79 3.82
C ASN A 102 10.04 4.09 2.87
N TRP A 103 11.08 4.83 2.49
CA TRP A 103 12.11 4.35 1.57
C TRP A 103 12.84 3.10 2.06
N GLN A 104 13.05 2.94 3.38
CA GLN A 104 13.70 1.73 3.92
C GLN A 104 12.85 0.49 3.69
N THR A 105 11.53 0.62 3.84
CA THR A 105 10.57 -0.46 3.56
C THR A 105 10.57 -0.82 2.08
N VAL A 106 10.55 0.18 1.19
CA VAL A 106 10.61 -0.02 -0.26
C VAL A 106 11.91 -0.75 -0.65
N GLN A 107 13.05 -0.31 -0.12
CA GLN A 107 14.33 -0.97 -0.39
C GLN A 107 14.38 -2.41 0.10
N LEU A 108 13.81 -2.69 1.27
CA LEU A 108 13.75 -4.05 1.81
C LEU A 108 13.00 -4.98 0.84
N MET A 109 11.84 -4.54 0.35
CA MET A 109 11.03 -5.30 -0.61
C MET A 109 11.72 -5.53 -1.96
N GLN A 110 12.45 -4.52 -2.46
CA GLN A 110 13.14 -4.63 -3.75
C GLN A 110 14.39 -5.50 -3.69
N LYS A 111 15.07 -5.60 -2.54
CA LYS A 111 16.24 -6.47 -2.36
C LYS A 111 15.87 -7.94 -2.49
N ASP A 112 14.73 -8.36 -1.94
CA ASP A 112 14.27 -9.75 -1.98
C ASP A 112 13.84 -10.22 -3.38
N THR A 113 13.58 -9.29 -4.30
CA THR A 113 13.14 -9.61 -5.69
C THR A 113 14.32 -9.89 -6.64
N LYS A 114 15.57 -9.59 -6.24
CA LYS A 114 16.78 -9.73 -7.08
C LYS A 114 17.61 -10.99 -6.76
N ALA A 115 16.99 -12.02 -6.18
CA ALA A 115 17.63 -13.31 -5.90
C ALA A 115 17.43 -14.31 -7.03
#